data_AF-A0A7V5K2W1-F1
#
_entry.id   AF-A0A7V5K2W1-F1
#
_cell.length_a   1.000
_cell.length_b   1.000
_cell.length_c   1.000
_cell.angle_alpha   90.00
_cell.angle_beta   90.00
_cell.angle_gamma   90.00
#
_symmetry.space_group_name_H-M   'P 1'
#
loop_
_entity.id
_entity.type
_entity.pdbx_description
1 polymer ?
#
loop_
_entity_poly.entity_id
_entity_poly.type
_entity_poly.pdbx_seq_one_letter_code
_entity_poly.pdbx_strand_id
1 'polypeptide(L)'
;MKGLFDPLVLEGVEMLQILHPDGTMDEGLRPKELTDERIQALYREMVFLRLADQRALNLQRQGRMGTYAPFMGQEAAQVGSAAALGEEDWMFPSFRECAAMYMRGAPMGAIFAYWMGNEAGQRFPEGVRVMPISIPVGTHALHAVGFGLAARIRKEPVCTIAYFGDGGSSKGDFHEAMNMAGVLAAPTIFFCQNNQYAISVPRQMQTASRTIAQKALAYGFPGIQVDGNDLVAVYVATRLARERAITGQGPTLIEAVTYRLGPHTTADDPTRYRSEEEVEAWRPLDPLLRLRRHLERCCLWDQEMEDSVQAYAEEKVNRVVQEAESFPEPAPEEMFLHTLEQMPGRLRAQMEDYLAFLKEQEE
;
A
#
# COMPACT_ATOMS: atom_id res chain seq x y z
N MET A 1 34.38 10.12 28.30
CA MET A 1 34.55 11.05 27.15
C MET A 1 33.20 11.73 26.86
N LYS A 2 32.86 12.79 27.60
CA LYS A 2 31.76 13.68 27.22
C LYS A 2 32.37 14.76 26.32
N GLY A 3 31.91 14.88 25.08
CA GLY A 3 32.44 15.83 24.10
C GLY A 3 33.32 15.23 23.00
N LEU A 4 33.46 13.90 22.90
CA LEU A 4 33.82 13.29 21.62
C LEU A 4 32.54 13.09 20.81
N PHE A 5 32.61 13.39 19.51
CA PHE A 5 31.60 13.01 18.51
C PHE A 5 31.13 11.58 18.79
N ASP A 6 29.85 11.44 19.18
CA ASP A 6 29.24 10.13 19.34
C ASP A 6 28.75 9.69 17.95
N PRO A 7 29.42 8.72 17.29
CA PRO A 7 28.98 8.25 15.98
C PRO A 7 27.60 7.57 16.02
N LEU A 8 27.03 7.33 17.21
CA LEU A 8 25.69 6.77 17.41
C LEU A 8 24.60 7.86 17.48
N VAL A 9 24.96 9.13 17.67
CA VAL A 9 24.01 10.25 17.65
C VAL A 9 23.92 10.77 16.22
N LEU A 10 23.18 10.06 15.37
CA LEU A 10 22.56 10.70 14.22
C LEU A 10 21.47 11.62 14.77
N GLU A 11 21.54 12.93 14.52
CA GLU A 11 20.40 13.83 14.75
C GLU A 11 19.16 13.18 14.13
N GLY A 12 18.13 12.99 14.96
CA GLY A 12 17.06 12.03 14.69
C GLY A 12 16.20 12.42 13.49
N VAL A 13 15.63 11.42 12.83
CA VAL A 13 14.47 11.65 11.95
C VAL A 13 13.29 11.99 12.87
N GLU A 14 12.82 13.23 12.83
CA GLU A 14 11.58 13.62 13.49
C GLU A 14 10.37 13.09 12.70
N MET A 15 9.36 12.62 13.41
CA MET A 15 8.14 12.12 12.80
C MET A 15 7.24 13.31 12.42
N LEU A 16 6.95 13.47 11.13
CA LEU A 16 5.99 14.46 10.66
C LEU A 16 4.57 14.06 11.09
N GLN A 17 3.90 14.99 11.76
CA GLN A 17 2.48 14.95 12.09
C GLN A 17 1.93 16.35 11.82
N ILE A 18 0.77 16.42 11.17
CA ILE A 18 0.06 17.64 10.77
C ILE A 18 -1.38 17.59 11.29
N LEU A 19 -2.02 16.41 11.22
CA LEU A 19 -3.29 16.13 11.85
C LEU A 19 -3.06 15.27 13.10
N HIS A 20 -3.30 15.87 14.26
CA HIS A 20 -3.13 15.21 15.56
C HIS A 20 -4.27 14.23 15.86
N PRO A 21 -4.06 13.25 16.76
CA PRO A 21 -5.08 12.25 17.12
C PRO A 21 -6.40 12.83 17.64
N ASP A 22 -6.39 14.03 18.21
CA ASP A 22 -7.58 14.73 18.71
C ASP A 22 -8.37 15.49 17.63
N GLY A 23 -7.94 15.41 16.37
CA GLY A 23 -8.54 16.09 15.21
C GLY A 23 -8.04 17.53 14.99
N THR A 24 -7.13 18.03 15.81
CA THR A 24 -6.51 19.35 15.60
C THR A 24 -5.52 19.27 14.44
N MET A 25 -5.57 20.24 13.51
CA MET A 25 -4.69 20.31 12.36
C MET A 25 -3.78 21.53 12.41
N ASP A 26 -2.51 21.34 12.08
CA ASP A 26 -1.54 22.40 11.85
C ASP A 26 -1.80 23.07 10.49
N GLU A 27 -2.72 24.03 10.45
CA GLU A 27 -3.17 24.73 9.22
C GLU A 27 -2.02 25.36 8.43
N GLY A 28 -0.90 25.72 9.08
CA GLY A 28 0.30 26.23 8.39
C GLY A 28 1.01 25.21 7.51
N LEU A 29 0.79 23.91 7.75
CA LEU A 29 1.37 22.78 7.00
C LEU A 29 0.36 22.11 6.08
N ARG A 30 -0.92 22.51 6.12
CA ARG A 30 -1.98 22.01 5.23
C ARG A 30 -1.72 22.46 3.78
N PRO A 31 -1.58 21.53 2.81
CA PRO A 31 -1.54 21.87 1.39
C PRO A 31 -2.82 22.55 0.93
N LYS A 32 -2.70 23.52 0.02
CA LYS A 32 -3.85 24.26 -0.51
C LYS A 32 -4.83 23.36 -1.29
N GLU A 33 -4.31 22.28 -1.86
CA GLU A 33 -5.06 21.31 -2.65
C GLU A 33 -5.93 20.39 -1.76
N LEU A 34 -5.59 20.23 -0.48
CA LEU A 34 -6.40 19.51 0.48
C LEU A 34 -7.47 20.44 1.06
N THR A 35 -8.41 20.89 0.22
CA THR A 35 -9.59 21.64 0.69
C THR A 35 -10.47 20.78 1.59
N ASP A 36 -11.41 21.41 2.30
CA ASP A 36 -12.33 20.71 3.20
C ASP A 36 -13.14 19.65 2.44
N GLU A 37 -13.61 19.99 1.23
CA GLU A 37 -14.34 19.07 0.35
C GLU A 37 -13.45 17.91 -0.09
N ARG A 38 -12.16 18.16 -0.35
CA ARG A 38 -11.21 17.12 -0.71
C ARG A 38 -10.95 16.18 0.47
N ILE A 39 -10.85 16.71 1.69
CA ILE A 39 -10.70 15.91 2.92
C ILE A 39 -11.95 15.04 3.14
N GLN A 40 -13.16 15.60 2.99
CA GLN A 40 -14.41 14.84 3.08
C GLN A 40 -14.48 13.72 2.03
N ALA A 41 -14.05 13.98 0.80
CA ALA A 41 -13.99 12.97 -0.26
C ALA A 41 -13.01 11.84 0.08
N LEU A 42 -11.80 12.17 0.55
CA LEU A 42 -10.81 11.17 0.97
C LEU A 42 -11.30 10.36 2.19
N TYR A 43 -11.98 11.01 3.13
CA TYR A 43 -12.61 10.34 4.27
C TYR A 43 -13.64 9.30 3.80
N ARG A 44 -14.53 9.68 2.86
CA ARG A 44 -15.52 8.75 2.27
C ARG A 44 -14.86 7.54 1.63
N GLU A 45 -13.77 7.73 0.90
CA GLU A 45 -13.00 6.62 0.33
C GLU A 45 -12.37 5.74 1.42
N MET A 46 -11.80 6.31 2.47
CA MET A 46 -11.24 5.53 3.58
C MET A 46 -12.30 4.67 4.28
N VAL A 47 -13.52 5.19 4.48
CA VAL A 47 -14.63 4.41 5.06
C VAL A 47 -15.06 3.28 4.14
N PHE A 48 -15.22 3.56 2.84
CA PHE A 48 -15.48 2.54 1.83
C PHE A 48 -14.41 1.43 1.86
N LEU A 49 -13.14 1.82 1.87
CA LEU A 49 -12.00 0.89 1.85
C LEU A 49 -11.93 0.05 3.13
N ARG A 50 -12.20 0.64 4.30
CA ARG A 50 -12.34 -0.10 5.57
C ARG A 50 -13.46 -1.14 5.48
N LEU A 51 -14.61 -0.78 4.93
CA LEU A 51 -15.73 -1.70 4.77
C LEU A 51 -15.42 -2.80 3.74
N ALA A 52 -14.68 -2.47 2.67
CA ALA A 52 -14.21 -3.45 1.69
C ALA A 52 -13.24 -4.46 2.32
N ASP A 53 -12.27 -4.00 3.13
CA ASP A 53 -11.34 -4.87 3.88
C ASP A 53 -12.10 -5.86 4.78
N GLN A 54 -13.09 -5.36 5.52
CA GLN A 54 -13.97 -6.19 6.36
C GLN A 54 -14.81 -7.17 5.54
N ARG A 55 -15.32 -6.74 4.37
CA ARG A 55 -16.07 -7.61 3.47
C ARG A 55 -15.21 -8.73 2.91
N ALA A 56 -13.97 -8.45 2.52
CA ALA A 56 -13.01 -9.46 2.07
C ALA A 56 -12.75 -10.54 3.15
N LEU A 57 -12.57 -10.13 4.40
CA LEU A 57 -12.46 -11.07 5.53
C LEU A 57 -13.71 -11.96 5.69
N ASN A 58 -14.90 -11.39 5.54
CA ASN A 58 -16.14 -12.15 5.61
C ASN A 58 -16.30 -13.13 4.43
N LEU A 59 -15.92 -12.72 3.22
CA LEU A 59 -15.91 -13.60 2.04
C LEU A 59 -14.95 -14.77 2.23
N GLN A 60 -13.77 -14.52 2.80
CA GLN A 60 -12.81 -15.57 3.10
C GLN A 60 -13.36 -16.57 4.11
N ARG A 61 -14.03 -16.11 5.18
CA ARG A 61 -14.69 -16.98 6.17
C ARG A 61 -15.84 -17.80 5.58
N GLN A 62 -16.45 -17.32 4.50
CA GLN A 62 -17.48 -18.04 3.73
C GLN A 62 -16.88 -19.05 2.72
N GLY A 63 -15.55 -19.13 2.60
CA GLY A 63 -14.89 -19.98 1.61
C GLY A 63 -14.93 -19.40 0.17
N ARG A 64 -15.35 -18.13 0.02
CA ARG A 64 -15.47 -17.45 -1.28
C ARG A 64 -14.23 -16.64 -1.66
N MET A 65 -13.18 -16.65 -0.81
CA MET A 65 -11.92 -15.96 -1.05
C MET A 65 -10.79 -16.81 -0.46
N GLY A 66 -9.61 -16.77 -1.09
CA GLY A 66 -8.40 -17.45 -0.64
C GLY A 66 -7.75 -16.77 0.57
N THR A 67 -6.43 -16.84 0.70
CA THR A 67 -5.73 -16.14 1.78
C THR A 67 -5.72 -14.65 1.51
N TYR A 68 -6.29 -13.84 2.41
CA TYR A 68 -6.37 -12.38 2.27
C TYR A 68 -5.50 -11.66 3.30
N ALA A 69 -4.90 -10.53 2.91
CA ALA A 69 -4.03 -9.71 3.76
C ALA A 69 -4.73 -8.40 4.17
N PRO A 70 -5.36 -8.34 5.35
CA PRO A 70 -6.15 -7.17 5.73
C PRO A 70 -5.30 -5.93 5.99
N PHE A 71 -5.84 -4.75 5.71
CA PHE A 71 -5.13 -3.48 5.87
C PHE A 71 -5.73 -2.54 6.92
N MET A 72 -6.73 -3.01 7.69
CA MET A 72 -7.34 -2.25 8.79
C MET A 72 -6.31 -1.54 9.68
N GLY A 73 -6.43 -0.21 9.75
CA GLY A 73 -5.54 0.68 10.51
C GLY A 73 -4.49 1.40 9.65
N GLN A 74 -4.32 0.99 8.39
CA GLN A 74 -3.34 1.55 7.45
C GLN A 74 -3.98 2.41 6.33
N GLU A 75 -5.25 2.80 6.47
CA GLU A 75 -6.00 3.48 5.41
C GLU A 75 -5.39 4.84 5.05
N ALA A 76 -5.02 5.66 6.04
CA ALA A 76 -4.39 6.95 5.79
C ALA A 76 -3.06 6.83 5.04
N ALA A 77 -2.23 5.85 5.42
CA ALA A 77 -0.97 5.56 4.75
C ALA A 77 -1.17 5.23 3.26
N GLN A 78 -2.19 4.43 2.94
CA GLN A 78 -2.48 4.03 1.56
C GLN A 78 -3.19 5.12 0.75
N VAL A 79 -4.26 5.70 1.30
CA VAL A 79 -5.06 6.72 0.61
C VAL A 79 -4.28 8.03 0.46
N GLY A 80 -3.59 8.48 1.51
CA GLY A 80 -2.82 9.72 1.49
C GLY A 80 -1.66 9.66 0.50
N SER A 81 -0.94 8.54 0.45
CA SER A 81 0.18 8.38 -0.47
C SER A 81 -0.29 8.28 -1.91
N ALA A 82 -1.33 7.47 -2.19
CA ALA A 82 -1.87 7.33 -3.53
C ALA A 82 -2.47 8.64 -4.07
N ALA A 83 -3.15 9.42 -3.21
CA ALA A 83 -3.75 10.70 -3.59
C ALA A 83 -2.73 11.81 -3.88
N ALA A 84 -1.49 11.68 -3.39
CA ALA A 84 -0.41 12.63 -3.63
C ALA A 84 0.36 12.41 -4.94
N LEU A 85 0.11 11.29 -5.62
CA LEU A 85 0.74 10.95 -6.89
C LEU A 85 0.02 11.63 -8.06
N GLY A 86 0.78 11.96 -9.11
CA GLY A 86 0.25 12.44 -10.37
C GLY A 86 -0.31 11.29 -11.21
N GLU A 87 -1.18 11.57 -12.17
CA GLU A 87 -1.86 10.55 -12.98
C GLU A 87 -0.89 9.63 -13.72
N GLU A 88 0.27 10.15 -14.13
CA GLU A 88 1.29 9.43 -14.89
C GLU A 88 2.24 8.58 -14.04
N ASP A 89 2.20 8.70 -12.71
CA ASP A 89 3.08 7.94 -11.82
C ASP A 89 2.69 6.47 -11.73
N TRP A 90 3.70 5.62 -11.54
CA TRP A 90 3.53 4.17 -11.46
C TRP A 90 3.62 3.63 -10.03
N MET A 91 2.69 2.76 -9.67
CA MET A 91 2.62 2.11 -8.36
C MET A 91 3.11 0.66 -8.45
N PHE A 92 3.99 0.28 -7.52
CA PHE A 92 4.49 -1.08 -7.34
C PHE A 92 4.05 -1.57 -5.96
N PRO A 93 2.89 -2.24 -5.88
CA PRO A 93 2.34 -2.73 -4.62
C PRO A 93 3.05 -4.02 -4.17
N SER A 94 3.03 -4.26 -2.87
CA SER A 94 3.18 -5.61 -2.32
C SER A 94 1.78 -6.23 -2.25
N PHE A 95 1.51 -7.06 -1.25
CA PHE A 95 0.25 -7.77 -1.10
C PHE A 95 -0.78 -7.11 -0.17
N ARG A 96 -0.49 -5.96 0.47
CA ARG A 96 -1.41 -5.32 1.43
C ARG A 96 -2.00 -4.00 0.92
N GLU A 97 -1.56 -3.53 -0.23
CA GLU A 97 -1.83 -2.19 -0.74
C GLU A 97 -3.16 -2.05 -1.52
N CYS A 98 -4.17 -2.86 -1.21
CA CYS A 98 -5.44 -2.87 -1.94
C CYS A 98 -6.11 -1.48 -1.99
N ALA A 99 -6.05 -0.70 -0.89
CA ALA A 99 -6.60 0.64 -0.86
C ALA A 99 -5.81 1.63 -1.73
N ALA A 100 -4.47 1.54 -1.73
CA ALA A 100 -3.64 2.39 -2.56
C ALA A 100 -3.85 2.09 -4.07
N MET A 101 -3.93 0.81 -4.42
CA MET A 101 -4.21 0.35 -5.79
C MET A 101 -5.56 0.88 -6.28
N TYR A 102 -6.60 0.79 -5.44
CA TYR A 102 -7.93 1.32 -5.74
C TYR A 102 -7.91 2.83 -6.01
N MET A 103 -7.21 3.59 -5.16
CA MET A 103 -7.05 5.04 -5.34
C MET A 103 -6.29 5.40 -6.63
N ARG A 104 -5.59 4.45 -7.25
CA ARG A 104 -4.89 4.58 -8.54
C ARG A 104 -5.65 3.99 -9.73
N GLY A 105 -6.93 3.69 -9.55
CA GLY A 105 -7.83 3.28 -10.62
C GLY A 105 -7.92 1.78 -10.85
N ALA A 106 -7.22 0.95 -10.05
CA ALA A 106 -7.42 -0.49 -10.11
C ALA A 106 -8.85 -0.83 -9.62
N PRO A 107 -9.69 -1.52 -10.42
CA PRO A 107 -11.04 -1.88 -9.99
C PRO A 107 -10.98 -2.76 -8.73
N MET A 108 -11.69 -2.38 -7.67
CA MET A 108 -11.66 -3.17 -6.44
C MET A 108 -12.28 -4.56 -6.63
N GLY A 109 -13.26 -4.71 -7.53
CA GLY A 109 -13.78 -6.02 -7.93
C GLY A 109 -12.70 -6.93 -8.55
N ALA A 110 -11.79 -6.37 -9.36
CA ALA A 110 -10.67 -7.11 -9.93
C ALA A 110 -9.63 -7.50 -8.86
N ILE A 111 -9.37 -6.60 -7.90
CA ILE A 111 -8.52 -6.91 -6.73
C ILE A 111 -9.13 -8.06 -5.91
N PHE A 112 -10.46 -8.05 -5.70
CA PHE A 112 -11.16 -9.14 -5.02
C PHE A 112 -11.07 -10.44 -5.83
N ALA A 113 -11.31 -10.40 -7.13
CA ALA A 113 -11.21 -11.56 -8.01
C ALA A 113 -9.82 -12.23 -7.93
N TYR A 114 -8.74 -11.44 -7.88
CA TYR A 114 -7.39 -11.97 -7.64
C TYR A 114 -7.31 -12.76 -6.32
N TRP A 115 -7.80 -12.19 -5.23
CA TRP A 115 -7.82 -12.87 -3.92
C TRP A 115 -8.81 -14.06 -3.87
N MET A 116 -9.76 -14.12 -4.79
CA MET A 116 -10.65 -15.28 -5.01
C MET A 116 -9.98 -16.38 -5.85
N GLY A 117 -8.76 -16.16 -6.34
CA GLY A 117 -8.00 -17.14 -7.13
C GLY A 117 -8.08 -16.93 -8.64
N ASN A 118 -8.51 -15.75 -9.10
CA ASN A 118 -8.61 -15.43 -10.52
C ASN A 118 -7.53 -14.43 -10.95
N GLU A 119 -6.49 -14.91 -11.65
CA GLU A 119 -5.36 -14.10 -12.12
C GLU A 119 -5.76 -13.00 -13.12
N ALA A 120 -6.91 -13.11 -13.81
CA ALA A 120 -7.42 -12.04 -14.66
C ALA A 120 -7.71 -10.76 -13.85
N GLY A 121 -7.91 -10.87 -12.53
CA GLY A 121 -8.03 -9.74 -11.61
C GLY A 121 -6.79 -8.83 -11.52
N GLN A 122 -5.63 -9.30 -11.97
CA GLN A 122 -4.38 -8.51 -12.06
C GLN A 122 -4.19 -7.84 -13.43
N ARG A 123 -5.05 -8.12 -14.41
CA ARG A 123 -5.03 -7.49 -15.72
C ARG A 123 -5.84 -6.18 -15.68
N PHE A 124 -5.23 -5.15 -15.12
CA PHE A 124 -5.91 -3.86 -14.99
C PHE A 124 -6.22 -3.20 -16.35
N PRO A 125 -7.29 -2.40 -16.44
CA PRO A 125 -7.63 -1.64 -17.64
C PRO A 125 -6.50 -0.74 -18.13
N GLU A 126 -6.53 -0.41 -19.42
CA GLU A 126 -5.60 0.57 -20.00
C GLU A 126 -5.69 1.91 -19.25
N GLY A 127 -4.54 2.55 -19.03
CA GLY A 127 -4.42 3.79 -18.25
C GLY A 127 -4.24 3.59 -16.74
N VAL A 128 -4.47 2.39 -16.19
CA VAL A 128 -4.16 2.08 -14.79
C VAL A 128 -2.66 1.82 -14.65
N ARG A 129 -1.97 2.72 -13.95
CA ARG A 129 -0.51 2.68 -13.73
C ARG A 129 -0.14 1.97 -12.43
N VAL A 130 -0.66 0.76 -12.27
CA VAL A 130 -0.43 -0.10 -11.11
C VAL A 130 0.13 -1.41 -11.61
N MET A 131 1.30 -1.81 -11.11
CA MET A 131 1.87 -3.12 -11.42
C MET A 131 1.14 -4.22 -10.65
N PRO A 132 1.17 -5.47 -11.13
CA PRO A 132 0.58 -6.59 -10.40
C PRO A 132 1.13 -6.74 -8.98
N ILE A 133 0.32 -7.32 -8.10
CA ILE A 133 0.70 -7.63 -6.72
C ILE A 133 1.97 -8.49 -6.69
N SER A 134 2.98 -8.05 -5.94
CA SER A 134 4.17 -8.85 -5.66
C SER A 134 4.05 -9.57 -4.32
N ILE A 135 3.95 -10.90 -4.35
CA ILE A 135 3.97 -11.75 -3.16
C ILE A 135 5.40 -11.89 -2.58
N PRO A 136 6.47 -12.10 -3.39
CA PRO A 136 7.84 -12.20 -2.87
C PRO A 136 8.32 -10.89 -2.26
N VAL A 137 8.39 -10.86 -0.92
CA VAL A 137 8.75 -9.66 -0.13
C VAL A 137 10.08 -9.05 -0.60
N GLY A 138 10.01 -7.79 -1.07
CA GLY A 138 11.17 -6.95 -1.38
C GLY A 138 11.50 -6.83 -2.87
N THR A 139 11.10 -7.80 -3.69
CA THR A 139 11.52 -7.94 -5.10
C THR A 139 11.11 -6.77 -5.99
N HIS A 140 9.91 -6.23 -5.79
CA HIS A 140 9.31 -5.21 -6.66
C HIS A 140 9.93 -3.82 -6.54
N ALA A 141 10.66 -3.55 -5.45
CA ALA A 141 11.34 -2.26 -5.29
C ALA A 141 12.40 -2.04 -6.38
N LEU A 142 13.13 -3.10 -6.77
CA LEU A 142 14.11 -3.03 -7.87
C LEU A 142 13.44 -2.75 -9.23
N HIS A 143 12.25 -3.33 -9.47
CA HIS A 143 11.47 -3.05 -10.67
C HIS A 143 11.01 -1.58 -10.72
N ALA A 144 10.59 -1.02 -9.58
CA ALA A 144 10.25 0.40 -9.49
C ALA A 144 11.45 1.29 -9.83
N VAL A 145 12.65 0.97 -9.32
CA VAL A 145 13.89 1.69 -9.64
C VAL A 145 14.19 1.65 -11.14
N GLY A 146 14.10 0.47 -11.76
CA GLY A 146 14.31 0.31 -13.20
C GLY A 146 13.32 1.13 -14.03
N PHE A 147 12.04 1.14 -13.64
CA PHE A 147 11.00 1.90 -14.34
C PHE A 147 11.20 3.41 -14.16
N GLY A 148 11.50 3.88 -12.95
CA GLY A 148 11.85 5.27 -12.70
C GLY A 148 13.07 5.71 -13.50
N LEU A 149 14.11 4.88 -13.57
CA LEU A 149 15.29 5.16 -14.40
C LEU A 149 14.93 5.30 -15.88
N ALA A 150 14.04 4.46 -16.40
CA ALA A 150 13.56 4.58 -17.77
C ALA A 150 12.83 5.91 -18.02
N ALA A 151 11.92 6.32 -17.11
CA ALA A 151 11.24 7.62 -17.19
C ALA A 151 12.25 8.78 -17.19
N ARG A 152 13.27 8.72 -16.33
CA ARG A 152 14.36 9.71 -16.29
C ARG A 152 15.13 9.78 -17.61
N ILE A 153 15.50 8.64 -18.19
CA ILE A 153 16.21 8.58 -19.49
C ILE A 153 15.36 9.21 -20.59
N ARG A 154 14.04 8.97 -20.56
CA ARG A 154 13.06 9.55 -21.50
C ARG A 154 12.70 11.00 -21.20
N LYS A 155 13.18 11.56 -20.09
CA LYS A 155 12.86 12.92 -19.60
C LYS A 155 11.35 13.12 -19.34
N GLU A 156 10.68 12.06 -18.93
CA GLU A 156 9.28 12.09 -18.53
C GLU A 156 9.19 12.57 -17.07
N PRO A 157 8.28 13.51 -16.74
CA PRO A 157 8.08 13.99 -15.37
C PRO A 157 7.26 12.99 -14.54
N VAL A 158 7.72 11.74 -14.51
CA VAL A 158 7.05 10.58 -13.94
C VAL A 158 7.94 9.97 -12.87
N CYS A 159 7.34 9.61 -11.73
CA CYS A 159 8.01 8.84 -10.70
C CYS A 159 7.32 7.49 -10.48
N THR A 160 8.02 6.63 -9.75
CA THR A 160 7.47 5.36 -9.26
C THR A 160 7.33 5.39 -7.76
N ILE A 161 6.30 4.75 -7.20
CA ILE A 161 6.19 4.47 -5.77
C ILE A 161 6.23 2.95 -5.53
N ALA A 162 7.10 2.49 -4.63
CA ALA A 162 7.20 1.09 -4.23
C ALA A 162 6.82 0.92 -2.77
N TYR A 163 5.79 0.10 -2.51
CA TYR A 163 5.27 -0.12 -1.15
C TYR A 163 5.84 -1.37 -0.51
N PHE A 164 6.23 -1.32 0.75
CA PHE A 164 6.66 -2.51 1.49
C PHE A 164 6.41 -2.35 2.98
N GLY A 165 6.39 -3.46 3.73
CA GLY A 165 6.29 -3.43 5.19
C GLY A 165 7.64 -3.27 5.87
N ASP A 166 7.64 -3.08 7.19
CA ASP A 166 8.86 -3.02 8.02
C ASP A 166 9.76 -4.25 7.83
N GLY A 167 9.20 -5.46 7.69
CA GLY A 167 9.97 -6.65 7.37
C GLY A 167 10.57 -6.69 5.97
N GLY A 168 9.99 -5.96 5.02
CA GLY A 168 10.58 -5.76 3.69
C GLY A 168 11.91 -5.01 3.76
N SER A 169 12.08 -4.13 4.76
CA SER A 169 13.31 -3.36 4.96
C SER A 169 14.54 -4.18 5.40
N SER A 170 14.34 -5.47 5.70
CA SER A 170 15.40 -6.42 6.06
C SER A 170 15.81 -7.34 4.91
N LYS A 171 15.26 -7.16 3.70
CA LYS A 171 15.61 -7.98 2.52
C LYS A 171 16.86 -7.43 1.81
N GLY A 172 17.58 -8.32 1.12
CA GLY A 172 18.71 -7.93 0.25
C GLY A 172 18.26 -6.98 -0.85
N ASP A 173 17.15 -7.31 -1.51
CA ASP A 173 16.55 -6.49 -2.58
C ASP A 173 16.21 -5.06 -2.13
N PHE A 174 15.85 -4.87 -0.85
CA PHE A 174 15.68 -3.52 -0.29
C PHE A 174 17.01 -2.76 -0.33
N HIS A 175 18.09 -3.35 0.16
CA HIS A 175 19.42 -2.73 0.12
C HIS A 175 19.86 -2.40 -1.30
N GLU A 176 19.70 -3.34 -2.23
CA GLU A 176 20.05 -3.17 -3.63
C GLU A 176 19.24 -2.07 -4.31
N ALA A 177 17.91 -2.05 -4.09
CA ALA A 177 17.03 -1.03 -4.66
C ALA A 177 17.40 0.37 -4.15
N MET A 178 17.60 0.55 -2.85
CA MET A 178 17.98 1.85 -2.29
C MET A 178 19.33 2.31 -2.85
N ASN A 179 20.34 1.45 -2.85
CA ASN A 179 21.67 1.79 -3.34
C ASN A 179 21.64 2.16 -4.82
N MET A 180 20.97 1.36 -5.65
CA MET A 180 20.85 1.62 -7.08
C MET A 180 20.09 2.93 -7.35
N ALA A 181 18.99 3.20 -6.65
CA ALA A 181 18.24 4.42 -6.81
C ALA A 181 19.03 5.67 -6.40
N GLY A 182 19.81 5.58 -5.32
CA GLY A 182 20.67 6.66 -4.85
C GLY A 182 21.76 7.01 -5.87
N VAL A 183 22.52 6.02 -6.32
CA VAL A 183 23.61 6.21 -7.31
C VAL A 183 23.08 6.70 -8.65
N LEU A 184 21.94 6.17 -9.10
CA LEU A 184 21.36 6.50 -10.40
C LEU A 184 20.36 7.65 -10.33
N ALA A 185 20.20 8.32 -9.19
CA ALA A 185 19.20 9.35 -8.95
C ALA A 185 17.84 9.00 -9.58
N ALA A 186 17.39 7.76 -9.37
CA ALA A 186 16.14 7.28 -9.95
C ALA A 186 14.94 8.01 -9.34
N PRO A 187 13.94 8.45 -10.12
CA PRO A 187 12.73 9.09 -9.62
C PRO A 187 11.82 8.04 -8.95
N THR A 188 12.22 7.61 -7.75
CA THR A 188 11.57 6.52 -7.01
C THR A 188 11.27 6.94 -5.57
N ILE A 189 10.02 6.81 -5.17
CA ILE A 189 9.55 6.92 -3.80
C ILE A 189 9.49 5.51 -3.22
N PHE A 190 10.19 5.29 -2.12
CA PHE A 190 10.11 4.06 -1.34
C PHE A 190 9.18 4.29 -0.17
N PHE A 191 8.05 3.58 -0.10
CA PHE A 191 7.02 3.81 0.89
C PHE A 191 6.90 2.60 1.83
N CYS A 192 7.50 2.72 3.01
CA CYS A 192 7.44 1.71 4.06
C CYS A 192 6.21 1.90 4.93
N GLN A 193 5.28 0.95 4.90
CA GLN A 193 4.19 0.83 5.88
C GLN A 193 4.70 0.07 7.10
N ASN A 194 5.26 0.79 8.08
CA ASN A 194 5.74 0.21 9.32
C ASN A 194 4.55 -0.01 10.27
N ASN A 195 3.96 -1.20 10.19
CA ASN A 195 2.78 -1.59 10.98
C ASN A 195 3.14 -2.33 12.28
N GLN A 196 4.40 -2.19 12.71
CA GLN A 196 5.03 -2.77 13.89
C GLN A 196 5.36 -4.27 13.84
N TYR A 197 4.88 -5.03 12.83
CA TYR A 197 5.06 -6.48 12.77
C TYR A 197 5.23 -7.07 11.36
N ALA A 198 6.31 -7.83 11.18
CA ALA A 198 6.44 -8.77 10.06
C ALA A 198 5.95 -10.17 10.47
N ILE A 199 4.70 -10.49 10.10
CA ILE A 199 3.97 -11.65 10.62
C ILE A 199 3.90 -11.57 12.14
N SER A 200 4.76 -12.32 12.84
CA SER A 200 4.91 -12.36 14.30
C SER A 200 6.19 -11.71 14.83
N VAL A 201 7.10 -11.29 13.96
CA VAL A 201 8.36 -10.65 14.37
C VAL A 201 8.11 -9.16 14.63
N PRO A 202 8.23 -8.69 15.89
CA PRO A 202 8.01 -7.29 16.22
C PRO A 202 9.12 -6.41 15.65
N ARG A 203 8.80 -5.13 15.40
CA ARG A 203 9.72 -4.17 14.79
C ARG A 203 11.08 -4.11 15.50
N GLN A 204 11.12 -4.17 16.83
CA GLN A 204 12.37 -4.14 17.60
C GLN A 204 13.32 -5.32 17.32
N MET A 205 12.80 -6.46 16.88
CA MET A 205 13.59 -7.63 16.47
C MET A 205 13.93 -7.61 14.98
N GLN A 206 13.33 -6.70 14.21
CA GLN A 206 13.50 -6.67 12.76
C GLN A 206 14.83 -6.04 12.35
N THR A 207 15.23 -4.96 13.00
CA THR A 207 16.50 -4.26 12.71
C THR A 207 16.88 -3.31 13.84
N ALA A 208 18.19 -3.16 14.08
CA ALA A 208 18.75 -2.28 15.10
C ALA A 208 18.68 -0.78 14.75
N SER A 209 18.34 -0.42 13.51
CA SER A 209 18.09 0.99 13.15
C SER A 209 16.93 1.54 13.98
N ARG A 210 17.09 2.74 14.56
CA ARG A 210 16.05 3.38 15.40
C ARG A 210 14.78 3.66 14.60
N THR A 211 14.92 4.15 13.38
CA THR A 211 13.82 4.29 12.40
C THR A 211 14.14 3.49 11.13
N ILE A 212 13.15 3.26 10.27
CA ILE A 212 13.40 2.75 8.91
C ILE A 212 13.81 3.92 8.01
N ALA A 213 13.20 5.10 8.19
CA ALA A 213 13.53 6.31 7.44
C ALA A 213 15.05 6.62 7.46
N GLN A 214 15.72 6.50 8.61
CA GLN A 214 17.17 6.78 8.71
C GLN A 214 18.04 5.86 7.84
N LYS A 215 17.53 4.70 7.39
CA LYS A 215 18.29 3.81 6.51
C LYS A 215 18.62 4.50 5.19
N ALA A 216 17.81 5.47 4.75
CA ALA A 216 18.07 6.29 3.56
C ALA A 216 19.44 6.97 3.59
N LEU A 217 19.92 7.35 4.77
CA LEU A 217 21.23 8.00 4.95
C LEU A 217 22.38 7.13 4.45
N ALA A 218 22.28 5.80 4.60
CA ALA A 218 23.29 4.87 4.09
C ALA A 218 23.39 4.86 2.56
N TYR A 219 22.37 5.39 1.88
CA TYR A 219 22.23 5.39 0.42
C TYR A 219 22.29 6.79 -0.19
N GLY A 220 22.57 7.82 0.61
CA GLY A 220 22.83 9.18 0.13
C GLY A 220 21.60 9.97 -0.30
N PHE A 221 20.40 9.64 0.18
CA PHE A 221 19.16 10.36 -0.14
C PHE A 221 18.26 10.50 1.10
N PRO A 222 17.25 11.41 1.09
CA PRO A 222 16.48 11.71 2.29
C PRO A 222 15.55 10.57 2.72
N GLY A 223 15.42 10.44 4.03
CA GLY A 223 14.40 9.61 4.69
C GLY A 223 13.45 10.50 5.50
N ILE A 224 12.15 10.26 5.38
CA ILE A 224 11.09 10.97 6.10
C ILE A 224 10.33 9.95 6.92
N GLN A 225 10.18 10.17 8.23
CA GLN A 225 9.24 9.42 9.04
C GLN A 225 7.95 10.25 9.18
N VAL A 226 6.80 9.61 9.02
CA VAL A 226 5.48 10.24 9.16
C VAL A 226 4.61 9.39 10.08
N ASP A 227 3.68 10.04 10.78
CA ASP A 227 2.56 9.33 11.38
C ASP A 227 1.70 8.75 10.25
N GLY A 228 1.70 7.43 10.10
CA GLY A 228 0.98 6.72 9.04
C GLY A 228 -0.53 6.73 9.20
N ASN A 229 -1.04 7.15 10.36
CA ASN A 229 -2.46 7.32 10.62
C ASN A 229 -2.92 8.78 10.42
N ASP A 230 -2.00 9.66 10.05
CA ASP A 230 -2.26 11.04 9.65
C ASP A 230 -2.32 11.15 8.12
N LEU A 231 -3.53 11.26 7.58
CA LEU A 231 -3.74 11.38 6.13
C LEU A 231 -2.99 12.59 5.52
N VAL A 232 -2.95 13.71 6.24
CA VAL A 232 -2.40 14.98 5.75
C VAL A 232 -0.87 14.91 5.74
N ALA A 233 -0.25 14.40 6.81
CA ALA A 233 1.20 14.20 6.85
C ALA A 233 1.69 13.21 5.79
N VAL A 234 0.97 12.09 5.61
CA VAL A 234 1.28 11.10 4.57
C VAL A 234 1.20 11.74 3.18
N TYR A 235 0.13 12.50 2.91
CA TYR A 235 -0.03 13.20 1.63
C TYR A 235 1.11 14.20 1.40
N VAL A 236 1.44 15.02 2.39
CA VAL A 236 2.49 16.04 2.30
C VAL A 236 3.85 15.40 2.04
N ALA A 237 4.24 14.39 2.81
CA ALA A 237 5.53 13.72 2.62
C ALA A 237 5.62 13.05 1.24
N THR A 238 4.55 12.40 0.79
CA THR A 238 4.52 11.76 -0.53
C THR A 238 4.57 12.79 -1.66
N ARG A 239 3.87 13.92 -1.53
CA ARG A 239 3.91 15.02 -2.50
C ARG A 239 5.32 15.64 -2.60
N LEU A 240 5.98 15.85 -1.47
CA LEU A 240 7.36 16.36 -1.43
C LEU A 240 8.34 15.36 -2.05
N ALA A 241 8.20 14.07 -1.74
CA ALA A 241 9.01 13.01 -2.34
C ALA A 241 8.79 12.91 -3.86
N ARG A 242 7.55 13.05 -4.32
CA ARG A 242 7.19 13.10 -5.73
C ARG A 242 7.86 14.28 -6.43
N GLU A 243 7.69 15.49 -5.89
CA GLU A 243 8.28 16.70 -6.46
C GLU A 243 9.81 16.57 -6.58
N ARG A 244 10.46 16.04 -5.53
CA ARG A 244 11.89 15.73 -5.54
C ARG A 244 12.25 14.74 -6.66
N ALA A 245 11.51 13.65 -6.78
CA ALA A 245 11.76 12.61 -7.77
C ALA A 245 11.67 13.16 -9.21
N ILE A 246 10.56 13.83 -9.56
CA ILE A 246 10.32 14.31 -10.93
C ILE A 246 11.17 15.53 -11.32
N THR A 247 11.69 16.28 -10.35
CA THR A 247 12.64 17.38 -10.58
C THR A 247 14.10 16.92 -10.65
N GLY A 248 14.35 15.60 -10.64
CA GLY A 248 15.68 15.03 -10.82
C GLY A 248 16.57 15.08 -9.58
N GLN A 249 16.00 15.36 -8.40
CA GLN A 249 16.73 15.37 -7.12
C GLN A 249 16.85 13.95 -6.52
N GLY A 250 16.36 12.93 -7.22
CA GLY A 250 16.53 11.53 -6.85
C GLY A 250 15.48 11.00 -5.87
N PRO A 251 15.74 9.83 -5.27
CA PRO A 251 14.73 9.09 -4.51
C PRO A 251 14.47 9.67 -3.12
N THR A 252 13.42 9.16 -2.48
CA THR A 252 13.10 9.41 -1.05
C THR A 252 12.57 8.13 -0.42
N LEU A 253 12.95 7.86 0.83
CA LEU A 253 12.33 6.81 1.66
C LEU A 253 11.35 7.46 2.64
N ILE A 254 10.08 7.05 2.59
CA ILE A 254 9.05 7.43 3.54
C ILE A 254 8.77 6.23 4.45
N GLU A 255 8.85 6.42 5.76
CA GLU A 255 8.37 5.47 6.76
C GLU A 255 7.06 5.99 7.36
N ALA A 256 5.95 5.37 6.97
CA ALA A 256 4.65 5.60 7.58
C ALA A 256 4.49 4.68 8.80
N VAL A 257 4.60 5.25 9.99
CA VAL A 257 4.43 4.54 11.27
C VAL A 257 2.95 4.36 11.55
N THR A 258 2.47 3.13 11.46
CA THR A 258 1.05 2.76 11.58
C THR A 258 0.92 1.47 12.39
N TYR A 259 -0.28 0.89 12.44
CA TYR A 259 -0.54 -0.38 13.11
C TYR A 259 -1.54 -1.22 12.35
N ARG A 260 -1.24 -2.52 12.23
CA ARG A 260 -2.14 -3.50 11.62
C ARG A 260 -3.10 -4.00 12.68
N LEU A 261 -4.32 -3.45 12.74
CA LEU A 261 -5.32 -3.85 13.73
C LEU A 261 -5.84 -5.28 13.48
N GLY A 262 -5.82 -5.74 12.22
CA GLY A 262 -6.14 -7.12 11.84
C GLY A 262 -4.97 -8.11 11.99
N PRO A 263 -5.19 -9.40 11.69
CA PRO A 263 -4.13 -10.42 11.63
C PRO A 263 -3.14 -10.16 10.48
N HIS A 264 -2.03 -10.91 10.40
CA HIS A 264 -1.12 -10.80 9.26
C HIS A 264 -1.81 -11.12 7.94
N THR A 265 -2.49 -12.26 7.90
CA THR A 265 -3.42 -12.70 6.85
C THR A 265 -4.56 -13.46 7.53
N THR A 266 -5.54 -13.91 6.76
CA THR A 266 -6.61 -14.79 7.26
C THR A 266 -6.13 -16.16 7.76
N ALA A 267 -4.87 -16.52 7.51
CA ALA A 267 -4.24 -17.75 7.99
C ALA A 267 -3.41 -17.57 9.28
N ASP A 268 -3.43 -16.38 9.88
CA ASP A 268 -2.62 -16.01 11.05
C ASP A 268 -3.48 -15.76 12.30
N ASP A 269 -2.90 -16.03 13.48
CA ASP A 269 -3.50 -15.75 14.78
C ASP A 269 -2.61 -14.78 15.58
N PRO A 270 -2.99 -13.48 15.65
CA PRO A 270 -2.19 -12.46 16.30
C PRO A 270 -2.15 -12.56 17.82
N THR A 271 -3.10 -13.25 18.45
CA THR A 271 -3.15 -13.39 19.92
C THR A 271 -1.95 -14.17 20.47
N ARG A 272 -1.22 -14.86 19.58
CA ARG A 272 -0.01 -15.63 19.91
C ARG A 272 1.24 -14.77 20.10
N TYR A 273 1.25 -13.53 19.62
CA TYR A 273 2.46 -12.70 19.60
C TYR A 273 2.21 -11.21 19.86
N ARG A 274 0.96 -10.78 20.03
CA ARG A 274 0.59 -9.40 20.41
C ARG A 274 -0.35 -9.43 21.61
N SER A 275 -0.18 -8.49 22.52
CA SER A 275 -1.07 -8.35 23.67
C SER A 275 -2.28 -7.48 23.31
N GLU A 276 -3.41 -7.70 23.98
CA GLU A 276 -4.61 -6.87 23.76
C GLU A 276 -4.36 -5.44 24.21
N GLU A 277 -3.57 -5.22 25.26
CA GLU A 277 -3.20 -3.88 25.75
C GLU A 277 -2.44 -3.08 24.70
N GLU A 278 -1.56 -3.74 23.94
CA GLU A 278 -0.85 -3.11 22.84
C GLU A 278 -1.82 -2.69 21.74
N VAL A 279 -2.73 -3.59 21.32
CA VAL A 279 -3.73 -3.30 20.28
C VAL A 279 -4.64 -2.16 20.71
N GLU A 280 -5.08 -2.15 21.97
CA GLU A 280 -5.94 -1.09 22.50
C GLU A 280 -5.26 0.28 22.58
N ALA A 281 -3.94 0.32 22.77
CA ALA A 281 -3.20 1.58 22.71
C ALA A 281 -3.26 2.22 21.30
N TRP A 282 -3.48 1.43 20.25
CA TRP A 282 -3.56 1.91 18.86
C TRP A 282 -4.97 2.28 18.40
N ARG A 283 -6.04 1.77 19.04
CA ARG A 283 -7.42 2.11 18.63
C ARG A 283 -7.73 3.61 18.68
N PRO A 284 -7.31 4.39 19.69
CA PRO A 284 -7.53 5.84 19.71
C PRO A 284 -6.80 6.59 18.59
N LEU A 285 -5.83 5.94 17.95
CA LEU A 285 -5.03 6.47 16.85
C LEU A 285 -5.58 6.07 15.47
N ASP A 286 -6.73 5.39 15.38
CA ASP A 286 -7.36 4.99 14.12
C ASP A 286 -7.47 6.19 13.15
N PRO A 287 -6.97 6.08 11.91
CA PRO A 287 -7.00 7.18 10.96
C PRO A 287 -8.42 7.68 10.63
N LEU A 288 -9.44 6.81 10.64
CA LEU A 288 -10.83 7.23 10.43
C LEU A 288 -11.33 8.08 11.61
N LEU A 289 -11.08 7.63 12.84
CA LEU A 289 -11.48 8.37 14.04
C LEU A 289 -10.82 9.75 14.08
N ARG A 290 -9.54 9.81 13.73
CA ARG A 290 -8.77 11.05 13.67
C ARG A 290 -9.37 12.05 12.69
N LEU A 291 -9.65 11.61 11.46
CA LEU A 291 -10.16 12.49 10.41
C LEU A 291 -11.63 12.86 10.65
N ARG A 292 -12.44 11.98 11.26
CA ARG A 292 -13.78 12.32 11.75
C ARG A 292 -13.75 13.45 12.79
N ARG A 293 -12.89 13.34 13.81
CA ARG A 293 -12.73 14.39 14.84
C ARG A 293 -12.35 15.73 14.22
N HIS A 294 -11.53 15.72 13.18
CA HIS A 294 -11.19 16.92 12.42
C HIS A 294 -12.43 17.54 11.76
N LEU A 295 -13.21 16.74 11.03
CA LEU A 295 -14.44 17.20 10.39
C LEU A 295 -15.47 17.72 11.39
N GLU A 296 -15.61 17.09 12.57
CA GLU A 296 -16.44 17.58 13.67
C GLU A 296 -15.99 18.96 14.16
N ARG A 297 -14.68 19.16 14.34
CA ARG A 297 -14.11 20.46 14.75
C ARG A 297 -14.30 21.56 13.72
N CYS A 298 -14.31 21.21 12.44
CA CYS A 298 -14.58 22.14 11.34
C CYS A 298 -16.07 22.41 11.12
N CYS A 299 -16.96 21.84 11.94
CA CYS A 299 -18.42 21.88 11.73
C CYS A 299 -18.84 21.30 10.36
N LEU A 300 -18.07 20.33 9.86
CA LEU A 300 -18.28 19.63 8.59
C LEU A 300 -18.78 18.21 8.80
N TRP A 301 -19.12 17.82 10.03
CA TRP A 301 -19.62 16.49 10.38
C TRP A 301 -20.95 16.61 11.13
N ASP A 302 -21.97 15.98 10.58
CA ASP A 302 -23.29 15.82 11.19
C ASP A 302 -23.88 14.44 10.85
N GLN A 303 -25.12 14.19 11.28
CA GLN A 303 -25.78 12.92 11.02
C GLN A 303 -26.03 12.69 9.52
N GLU A 304 -26.31 13.74 8.76
CA GLU A 304 -26.53 13.62 7.31
C GLU A 304 -25.23 13.19 6.60
N MET A 305 -24.09 13.76 6.99
CA MET A 305 -22.79 13.34 6.48
C MET A 305 -22.50 11.89 6.83
N GLU A 306 -22.67 11.48 8.10
CA GLU A 306 -22.47 10.10 8.56
C GLU A 306 -23.30 9.12 7.72
N ASP A 307 -24.61 9.37 7.61
CA ASP A 307 -25.53 8.51 6.87
C ASP A 307 -25.14 8.44 5.38
N SER A 308 -24.73 9.56 4.79
CA SER A 308 -24.29 9.60 3.39
C SER A 308 -23.00 8.81 3.15
N VAL A 309 -22.05 8.87 4.09
CA VAL A 309 -20.78 8.14 3.98
C VAL A 309 -21.02 6.65 4.14
N GLN A 310 -21.88 6.26 5.07
CA GLN A 310 -22.24 4.86 5.28
C GLN A 310 -22.96 4.28 4.06
N ALA A 311 -23.99 4.96 3.55
CA ALA A 311 -24.72 4.54 2.35
C ALA A 311 -23.79 4.42 1.14
N TYR A 312 -22.87 5.38 0.96
CA TYR A 312 -21.85 5.36 -0.08
C TYR A 312 -20.94 4.12 0.02
N ALA A 313 -20.43 3.83 1.21
CA ALA A 313 -19.56 2.70 1.45
C ALA A 313 -20.28 1.36 1.18
N GLU A 314 -21.50 1.20 1.70
CA GLU A 314 -22.30 0.00 1.53
C GLU A 314 -22.64 -0.27 0.06
N GLU A 315 -23.08 0.76 -0.67
CA GLU A 315 -23.39 0.66 -2.08
C GLU A 315 -22.15 0.21 -2.88
N LYS A 316 -21.00 0.88 -2.68
CA LYS A 316 -19.76 0.53 -3.40
C LYS A 316 -19.28 -0.87 -3.04
N VAL A 317 -19.30 -1.27 -1.78
CA VAL A 317 -18.88 -2.62 -1.38
C VAL A 317 -19.77 -3.70 -2.01
N ASN A 318 -21.08 -3.47 -2.11
CA ASN A 318 -21.95 -4.44 -2.79
C ASN A 318 -21.63 -4.55 -4.29
N ARG A 319 -21.33 -3.43 -4.96
CA ARG A 319 -20.87 -3.44 -6.36
C ARG A 319 -19.54 -4.18 -6.52
N VAL A 320 -18.58 -3.97 -5.62
CA VAL A 320 -17.29 -4.67 -5.63
C VAL A 320 -17.46 -6.19 -5.59
N VAL A 321 -18.36 -6.69 -4.74
CA VAL A 321 -18.63 -8.14 -4.67
C VAL A 321 -19.25 -8.64 -5.97
N GLN A 322 -20.24 -7.92 -6.52
CA GLN A 322 -20.87 -8.28 -7.80
C GLN A 322 -19.86 -8.28 -8.95
N GLU A 323 -19.00 -7.27 -9.03
CA GLU A 323 -17.93 -7.19 -10.01
C GLU A 323 -16.96 -8.38 -9.88
N ALA A 324 -16.51 -8.69 -8.67
CA ALA A 324 -15.60 -9.82 -8.43
C ALA A 324 -16.22 -11.16 -8.85
N GLU A 325 -17.49 -11.38 -8.52
CA GLU A 325 -18.21 -12.61 -8.88
C GLU A 325 -18.61 -12.68 -10.35
N SER A 326 -18.53 -11.56 -11.08
CA SER A 326 -18.78 -11.53 -12.52
C SER A 326 -17.58 -11.97 -13.36
N PHE A 327 -16.40 -12.13 -12.74
CA PHE A 327 -15.25 -12.68 -13.45
C PHE A 327 -15.54 -14.13 -13.85
N PRO A 328 -15.27 -14.51 -15.10
CA PRO A 328 -15.43 -15.89 -15.53
C PRO A 328 -14.47 -16.79 -14.74
N GLU A 329 -14.92 -18.00 -14.41
CA GLU A 329 -14.04 -19.03 -13.86
C GLU A 329 -12.86 -19.25 -14.82
N PRO A 330 -11.61 -19.26 -14.32
CA PRO A 330 -10.44 -19.47 -15.17
C PRO A 330 -10.53 -20.81 -15.91
N ALA A 331 -10.34 -20.79 -17.22
CA ALA A 331 -10.32 -22.01 -18.00
C ALA A 331 -9.06 -22.85 -17.67
N PRO A 332 -9.11 -24.20 -17.67
CA PRO A 332 -7.96 -25.03 -17.32
C PRO A 332 -6.71 -24.75 -18.17
N GLU A 333 -6.86 -24.35 -19.42
CA GLU A 333 -5.75 -23.99 -20.31
C GLU A 333 -5.02 -22.71 -19.89
N GLU A 334 -5.64 -21.83 -19.10
CA GLU A 334 -5.03 -20.55 -18.69
C GLU A 334 -3.72 -20.74 -17.93
N MET A 335 -3.54 -21.87 -17.25
CA MET A 335 -2.28 -22.21 -16.57
C MET A 335 -1.07 -22.34 -17.52
N PHE A 336 -1.33 -22.53 -18.82
CA PHE A 336 -0.31 -22.61 -19.87
C PHE A 336 -0.21 -21.32 -20.66
N LEU A 337 -1.34 -20.63 -20.83
CA LEU A 337 -1.42 -19.35 -21.53
C LEU A 337 -0.56 -18.30 -20.81
N HIS A 338 -0.02 -17.34 -21.56
CA HIS A 338 0.75 -16.20 -21.03
C HIS A 338 2.09 -16.51 -20.33
N THR A 339 2.52 -17.79 -20.26
CA THR A 339 3.87 -18.14 -19.76
C THR A 339 4.97 -17.48 -20.59
N LEU A 340 4.78 -17.41 -21.91
CA LEU A 340 5.64 -16.72 -22.87
C LEU A 340 4.76 -16.02 -23.91
N GLU A 341 5.30 -15.01 -24.59
CA GLU A 341 4.59 -14.33 -25.70
C GLU A 341 4.14 -15.31 -26.79
N GLN A 342 5.01 -16.26 -27.14
CA GLN A 342 4.70 -17.35 -28.05
C GLN A 342 4.87 -18.69 -27.35
N MET A 343 3.79 -19.47 -27.27
CA MET A 343 3.79 -20.78 -26.62
C MET A 343 4.66 -21.79 -27.40
N PRO A 344 5.73 -22.35 -26.79
CA PRO A 344 6.56 -23.36 -27.43
C PRO A 344 5.80 -24.66 -27.69
N GLY A 345 6.19 -25.42 -28.72
CA GLY A 345 5.52 -26.68 -29.08
C GLY A 345 5.43 -27.70 -27.92
N ARG A 346 6.45 -27.75 -27.06
CA ARG A 346 6.42 -28.62 -25.86
C ARG A 346 5.35 -28.19 -24.86
N LEU A 347 5.18 -26.90 -24.62
CA LEU A 347 4.17 -26.38 -23.69
C LEU A 347 2.76 -26.58 -24.25
N ARG A 348 2.62 -26.44 -25.57
CA ARG A 348 1.37 -26.76 -26.27
C ARG A 348 0.98 -28.23 -26.13
N ALA A 349 1.92 -29.15 -26.34
CA ALA A 349 1.67 -30.58 -26.16
C ALA A 349 1.22 -30.90 -24.72
N GLN A 350 1.85 -30.29 -23.71
CA GLN A 350 1.43 -30.45 -22.31
C GLN A 350 0.00 -29.94 -22.05
N MET A 351 -0.35 -28.80 -22.63
CA MET A 351 -1.71 -28.25 -22.54
C MET A 351 -2.73 -29.18 -23.20
N GLU A 352 -2.44 -29.66 -24.42
CA GLU A 352 -3.31 -30.60 -25.16
C GLU A 352 -3.50 -31.92 -24.40
N ASP A 353 -2.41 -32.50 -23.88
CA ASP A 353 -2.45 -33.72 -23.06
C ASP A 353 -3.31 -33.52 -21.79
N TYR A 354 -3.17 -32.37 -21.12
CA TYR A 354 -3.95 -32.05 -19.91
C TYR A 354 -5.44 -31.87 -20.21
N LEU A 355 -5.79 -31.16 -21.29
CA LEU A 355 -7.17 -30.98 -21.71
C LEU A 355 -7.81 -32.31 -22.15
N ALA A 356 -7.04 -33.21 -22.77
CA ALA A 356 -7.50 -34.56 -23.09
C ALA A 356 -7.78 -35.37 -21.81
N PHE A 357 -6.85 -35.34 -20.84
CA PHE A 357 -7.03 -35.98 -19.54
C PHE A 357 -8.31 -35.50 -18.82
N LEU A 358 -8.58 -34.20 -18.79
CA LEU A 358 -9.79 -33.67 -18.15
C LEU A 358 -11.08 -34.19 -18.80
N LYS A 359 -11.12 -34.24 -20.13
CA LYS A 359 -12.27 -34.81 -20.87
C LYS A 359 -12.51 -36.27 -20.52
N GLU A 360 -11.44 -37.07 -20.39
CA GLU A 360 -11.54 -38.48 -19.98
C GLU A 360 -12.06 -38.66 -18.54
N GLN A 361 -11.95 -37.66 -17.66
CA GLN A 361 -12.49 -37.72 -16.29
C GLN A 361 -13.95 -37.27 -16.19
N GLU A 362 -14.47 -36.57 -17.20
CA GLU A 362 -15.87 -36.10 -17.25
C GLU A 362 -16.82 -37.15 -17.86
N GLU A 363 -16.28 -38.12 -18.61
CA GLU A 363 -16.97 -39.32 -19.13
C GLU A 363 -17.09 -40.44 -18.09
#